data_AF-B0G106-F1
#
_entry.id   AF-B0G106-F1
#
_cell.length_a   1.000
_cell.length_b   1.000
_cell.length_c   1.000
_cell.angle_alpha   90.00
_cell.angle_beta   90.00
_cell.angle_gamma   90.00
#
_symmetry.space_group_name_H-M   'P 1'
#
loop_
_entity.id
_entity.type
_entity.pdbx_description
1 polymer ?
#
loop_
_entity_poly.entity_id
_entity_poly.type
_entity_poly.pdbx_seq_one_letter_code
_entity_poly.pdbx_strand_id
1 'polypeptide(L)'
;MGLVNKIVVTNADGFDKTLQDSLKSNETVFVQFISSIDKTTCSLWCRDCQVSEPIVNSVFENLPKNITYIECQIEREGGNPNHPYRTNPTLKLTAIPTLIVLLTKDGPKPKTLVEEDLAKEENVKQFVNEYL
;
A
#
# COMPACT_ATOMS: atom_id res chain seq x y z
N MET A 1 -15.14 13.54 10.01
CA MET A 1 -14.38 12.28 9.97
C MET A 1 -12.91 12.61 10.16
N GLY A 2 -12.19 11.88 11.02
CA GLY A 2 -10.73 12.02 11.08
C GLY A 2 -10.13 11.37 9.83
N LEU A 3 -9.23 12.09 9.15
CA LEU A 3 -8.53 11.60 7.97
C LEU A 3 -7.67 10.39 8.35
N VAL A 4 -7.58 9.42 7.45
CA VAL A 4 -6.65 8.28 7.56
C VAL A 4 -5.22 8.77 7.80
N ASN A 5 -4.44 8.00 8.57
CA ASN A 5 -3.01 8.30 8.74
C ASN A 5 -2.23 7.82 7.51
N LYS A 6 -2.10 8.68 6.48
CA LYS A 6 -1.32 8.39 5.26
C LYS A 6 0.16 8.66 5.50
N ILE A 7 1.01 7.66 5.24
CA ILE A 7 2.47 7.74 5.32
C ILE A 7 3.05 7.34 3.97
N VAL A 8 3.94 8.15 3.40
CA VAL A 8 4.60 7.84 2.12
C VAL A 8 6.03 7.40 2.39
N VAL A 9 6.40 6.22 1.89
CA VAL A 9 7.72 5.61 2.04
C VAL A 9 8.34 5.46 0.66
N THR A 10 9.40 6.22 0.39
CA THR A 10 10.12 6.18 -0.89
C THR A 10 11.31 5.23 -0.90
N ASN A 11 11.72 4.72 0.26
CA ASN A 11 12.87 3.85 0.42
C ASN A 11 12.54 2.68 1.33
N ALA A 12 12.93 1.48 0.92
CA ALA A 12 12.63 0.26 1.69
C ALA A 12 13.28 0.21 3.08
N ASP A 13 14.39 0.93 3.30
CA ASP A 13 15.02 1.04 4.61
C ASP A 13 14.10 1.73 5.64
N GLY A 14 13.35 2.74 5.21
CA GLY A 14 12.37 3.42 6.05
C GLY A 14 11.10 2.60 6.31
N PHE A 15 10.81 1.62 5.46
CA PHE A 15 9.58 0.83 5.54
C PHE A 15 9.47 0.05 6.85
N ASP A 16 10.53 -0.66 7.26
CA ASP A 16 10.47 -1.50 8.46
C ASP A 16 10.18 -0.65 9.71
N LYS A 17 10.86 0.50 9.83
CA LYS A 17 10.64 1.44 10.94
C LYS A 17 9.23 2.03 10.92
N THR A 18 8.75 2.47 9.76
CA THR A 18 7.39 3.02 9.63
C THR A 18 6.33 1.96 9.95
N LEU A 19 6.54 0.73 9.48
CA LEU A 19 5.66 -0.39 9.78
C LEU A 19 5.63 -0.64 11.30
N GLN A 20 6.78 -0.78 11.94
CA GLN A 20 6.87 -1.01 13.39
C GLN A 20 6.21 0.10 14.21
N ASP A 21 6.32 1.35 13.79
CA ASP A 21 5.66 2.48 14.45
C ASP A 21 4.13 2.43 14.28
N SER A 22 3.68 2.11 13.07
CA SER A 22 2.26 1.99 12.73
C SER A 22 1.58 0.85 13.49
N LEU A 23 2.27 -0.30 13.63
CA LEU A 23 1.80 -1.46 14.37
C LEU A 23 1.66 -1.21 15.88
N LYS A 24 2.34 -0.19 16.43
CA LYS A 24 2.23 0.19 17.85
C LYS A 24 1.07 1.14 18.13
N SER A 25 0.73 1.98 17.15
CA SER A 25 -0.21 3.08 17.36
C SER A 25 -1.61 2.81 16.81
N ASN A 26 -1.76 1.90 15.85
CA ASN A 26 -3.01 1.75 15.11
C ASN A 26 -3.50 0.31 15.08
N GLU A 27 -4.82 0.16 14.98
CA GLU A 27 -5.50 -1.14 14.98
C GLU A 27 -5.34 -1.84 13.62
N THR A 28 -5.41 -1.07 12.53
CA THR A 28 -5.33 -1.63 11.17
C THR A 28 -4.28 -0.91 10.35
N VAL A 29 -3.37 -1.67 9.73
CA VAL A 29 -2.28 -1.14 8.90
C VAL A 29 -2.37 -1.73 7.51
N PHE A 30 -2.61 -0.85 6.54
CA PHE A 30 -2.56 -1.16 5.12
C PHE A 30 -1.27 -0.63 4.50
N VAL A 31 -0.71 -1.40 3.58
CA VAL A 31 0.50 -1.07 2.84
C VAL A 31 0.22 -1.23 1.35
N GLN A 32 0.29 -0.15 0.60
CA GLN A 32 0.22 -0.16 -0.86
C GLN A 32 1.60 -0.03 -1.45
N PHE A 33 1.91 -0.87 -2.42
CA PHE A 33 3.11 -0.79 -3.25
C PHE A 33 2.71 -0.25 -4.62
N ILE A 34 3.28 0.89 -4.98
CA ILE A 34 3.09 1.54 -6.28
C ILE A 34 4.43 1.93 -6.87
N SER A 35 4.44 2.17 -8.18
CA SER A 35 5.60 2.79 -8.84
C SER A 35 5.88 4.18 -8.28
N SER A 36 7.12 4.62 -8.30
CA SER A 36 7.47 6.01 -8.06
C SER A 36 7.00 6.92 -9.20
N ILE A 37 7.01 8.23 -8.94
CA ILE A 37 6.73 9.24 -9.96
C ILE A 37 7.94 9.34 -10.89
N ASP A 38 7.70 9.14 -12.18
CA ASP A 38 8.66 9.37 -13.24
C ASP A 38 8.93 10.88 -13.38
N LYS A 39 10.20 11.28 -13.26
CA LYS A 39 10.59 12.70 -13.31
C LYS A 39 10.37 13.35 -14.68
N THR A 40 10.22 12.55 -15.75
CA THR A 40 10.03 13.04 -17.11
C THR A 40 8.55 13.27 -17.42
N THR A 41 7.68 12.36 -17.01
CA THR A 41 6.22 12.43 -17.25
C THR A 41 5.43 13.02 -16.07
N CYS A 42 6.09 13.29 -14.94
CA CYS A 42 5.45 13.73 -13.69
C CYS A 42 4.31 12.81 -13.23
N SER A 43 4.35 11.53 -13.61
CA SER A 43 3.31 10.53 -13.37
C SER A 43 3.92 9.21 -12.92
N LEU A 44 3.13 8.35 -12.28
CA LEU A 44 3.55 6.99 -11.92
C LEU A 44 4.08 6.25 -13.15
N TRP A 45 5.30 5.70 -13.10
CA TRP A 45 5.90 5.08 -14.30
C TRP A 45 5.19 3.80 -14.74
N CYS A 46 4.43 3.15 -13.85
CA CYS A 46 3.63 1.98 -14.15
C CYS A 46 2.20 2.38 -14.51
N ARG A 47 1.70 1.90 -15.66
CA ARG A 47 0.36 2.22 -16.16
C ARG A 47 -0.74 1.74 -15.21
N ASP A 48 -0.61 0.53 -14.66
CA ASP A 48 -1.58 -0.03 -13.71
C ASP A 48 -1.59 0.75 -12.38
N CYS A 49 -0.44 1.27 -11.96
CA CYS A 49 -0.36 2.16 -10.81
C CYS A 49 -1.08 3.49 -11.06
N GLN A 50 -1.00 4.07 -12.27
CA GLN A 50 -1.75 5.28 -12.64
C GLN A 50 -3.27 5.09 -12.54
N VAL A 51 -3.77 3.89 -12.82
CA VAL A 51 -5.22 3.59 -12.76
C VAL A 51 -5.66 3.34 -11.32
N SER A 52 -4.88 2.58 -10.56
CA SER A 52 -5.23 2.16 -9.20
C SER A 52 -5.01 3.24 -8.13
N GLU A 53 -3.97 4.07 -8.22
CA GLU A 53 -3.66 5.08 -7.20
C GLU A 53 -4.84 6.01 -6.89
N PRO A 54 -5.51 6.66 -7.87
CA PRO A 54 -6.62 7.56 -7.55
C PRO A 54 -7.81 6.83 -6.91
N ILE A 55 -8.04 5.57 -7.30
CA ILE A 55 -9.10 4.71 -6.75
C ILE A 55 -8.80 4.40 -5.29
N VAL A 56 -7.59 3.91 -5.01
CA VAL A 56 -7.20 3.55 -3.65
C VAL A 56 -7.18 4.78 -2.75
N ASN A 57 -6.57 5.87 -3.21
CA ASN A 57 -6.51 7.12 -2.45
C ASN A 57 -7.92 7.64 -2.12
N SER A 58 -8.84 7.65 -3.08
CA SER A 58 -10.22 8.07 -2.84
C SER A 58 -10.96 7.21 -1.81
N VAL A 59 -10.72 5.89 -1.80
CA VAL A 59 -11.28 5.00 -0.77
C VAL A 59 -10.67 5.30 0.61
N PHE A 60 -9.34 5.46 0.66
CA PHE A 60 -8.61 5.69 1.91
C PHE A 60 -8.88 7.07 2.53
N GLU A 61 -9.11 8.11 1.74
CA GLU A 61 -9.48 9.45 2.21
C GLU A 61 -10.76 9.47 3.05
N ASN A 62 -11.66 8.50 2.83
CA ASN A 62 -12.93 8.38 3.55
C ASN A 62 -12.84 7.52 4.83
N LEU A 63 -11.67 6.97 5.14
CA LEU A 63 -11.47 6.07 6.26
C LEU A 63 -11.21 6.78 7.59
N PRO A 64 -11.51 6.14 8.72
CA PRO A 64 -11.25 6.70 10.03
C PRO A 64 -9.75 6.76 10.37
N LYS A 65 -9.39 7.71 11.25
CA LYS A 65 -8.01 7.99 11.69
C LYS A 65 -7.27 6.85 12.40
N ASN A 66 -7.96 5.80 12.86
CA ASN A 66 -7.36 4.64 13.50
C ASN A 66 -6.74 3.65 12.49
N ILE A 67 -6.86 3.97 11.20
CA ILE A 67 -6.28 3.20 10.12
C ILE A 67 -5.02 3.91 9.64
N THR A 68 -3.95 3.12 9.50
CA THR A 68 -2.73 3.59 8.84
C THR A 68 -2.68 3.09 7.41
N TYR A 69 -2.40 4.03 6.52
CA TYR A 69 -2.19 3.76 5.11
C TYR A 69 -0.75 4.11 4.73
N ILE A 70 0.05 3.10 4.45
CA ILE A 70 1.45 3.25 4.07
C ILE A 70 1.56 3.08 2.56
N GLU A 71 1.95 4.14 1.86
CA GLU A 71 2.20 4.14 0.41
C GLU A 71 3.70 3.99 0.15
N CYS A 72 4.10 2.81 -0.31
CA CYS A 72 5.47 2.46 -0.68
C CYS A 72 5.70 2.72 -2.17
N GLN A 73 6.50 3.74 -2.46
CA GLN A 73 6.89 4.10 -3.83
C GLN A 73 8.15 3.33 -4.22
N ILE A 74 8.07 2.59 -5.32
CA ILE A 74 9.15 1.75 -5.85
C ILE A 74 9.73 2.40 -7.10
N GLU A 75 11.03 2.72 -7.06
CA GLU A 75 11.71 3.27 -8.23
C GLU A 75 11.77 2.28 -9.39
N ARG A 76 11.99 2.79 -10.60
CA ARG A 76 12.06 1.99 -11.82
C ARG A 76 13.39 1.21 -11.89
N GLU A 77 13.62 0.34 -10.92
CA GLU A 77 14.79 -0.54 -10.82
C GLU A 77 14.50 -1.87 -11.51
N GLY A 78 14.40 -1.85 -12.84
CA GLY A 78 14.61 -3.01 -13.72
C GLY A 78 14.05 -4.38 -13.29
N GLY A 79 12.89 -4.45 -12.63
CA GLY A 79 12.32 -5.71 -12.15
C GLY A 79 13.22 -6.50 -11.19
N ASN A 80 14.05 -5.81 -10.39
CA ASN A 80 15.06 -6.43 -9.53
C ASN A 80 14.44 -7.55 -8.65
N PRO A 81 14.79 -8.83 -8.86
CA PRO A 81 14.24 -9.93 -8.06
C PRO A 81 14.70 -9.89 -6.60
N ASN A 82 15.83 -9.22 -6.33
CA ASN A 82 16.40 -9.05 -4.99
C ASN A 82 15.86 -7.80 -4.27
N HIS A 83 14.80 -7.17 -4.76
CA HIS A 83 14.24 -6.00 -4.10
C HIS A 83 13.75 -6.37 -2.67
N PRO A 84 14.05 -5.57 -1.64
CA PRO A 84 13.74 -5.87 -0.24
C PRO A 84 12.27 -6.25 -0.01
N TYR A 85 11.33 -5.61 -0.71
CA TYR A 85 9.91 -5.98 -0.63
C TYR A 85 9.56 -7.36 -1.21
N ARG A 86 10.33 -7.85 -2.19
CA ARG A 86 10.16 -9.21 -2.76
C ARG A 86 10.76 -10.26 -1.84
N THR A 87 11.92 -9.97 -1.25
CA THR A 87 12.62 -10.87 -0.34
C THR A 87 12.04 -10.86 1.08
N ASN A 88 11.24 -9.84 1.43
CA ASN A 88 10.63 -9.75 2.75
C ASN A 88 9.58 -10.88 2.92
N PRO A 89 9.73 -11.76 3.92
CA PRO A 89 8.86 -12.92 4.12
C PRO A 89 7.41 -12.54 4.46
N THR A 90 7.18 -11.31 4.94
CA THR A 90 5.86 -10.81 5.29
C THR A 90 5.14 -10.22 4.08
N LEU A 91 5.87 -9.51 3.21
CA LEU A 91 5.27 -8.81 2.05
C LEU A 91 5.16 -9.70 0.82
N LYS A 92 6.21 -10.48 0.53
CA LYS A 92 6.33 -11.34 -0.67
C LYS A 92 5.79 -10.68 -1.94
N LEU A 93 6.20 -9.43 -2.17
CA LEU A 93 5.67 -8.63 -3.26
C LEU A 93 5.98 -9.30 -4.60
N THR A 94 4.97 -9.65 -5.40
CA THR A 94 5.16 -10.29 -6.71
C THR A 94 5.07 -9.28 -7.85
N ALA A 95 4.08 -8.40 -7.78
CA ALA A 95 3.76 -7.38 -8.79
C ALA A 95 3.46 -6.02 -8.14
N ILE A 96 3.31 -4.98 -8.96
CA ILE A 96 2.74 -3.69 -8.57
C ILE A 96 1.69 -3.31 -9.62
N PRO A 97 0.59 -2.63 -9.24
CA PRO A 97 0.22 -2.20 -7.90
C PRO A 97 -0.20 -3.38 -6.99
N THR A 98 0.03 -3.27 -5.69
CA THR A 98 -0.40 -4.28 -4.70
C THR A 98 -0.75 -3.62 -3.38
N LEU A 99 -1.87 -3.99 -2.78
CA LEU A 99 -2.34 -3.52 -1.47
C LEU A 99 -2.35 -4.70 -0.51
N ILE A 100 -1.68 -4.56 0.63
CA ILE A 100 -1.56 -5.59 1.66
C ILE A 100 -2.11 -5.01 2.97
N VAL A 101 -3.05 -5.69 3.61
CA VAL A 101 -3.34 -5.45 5.03
C VAL A 101 -2.37 -6.30 5.83
N LEU A 102 -1.63 -5.72 6.79
CA LEU A 102 -0.63 -6.46 7.58
C LEU A 102 -1.12 -6.78 9.00
N LEU A 103 -1.85 -5.84 9.59
CA LEU A 103 -2.42 -5.95 10.92
C LEU A 103 -3.87 -5.52 10.88
N THR A 104 -4.68 -6.20 11.68
CA THR A 104 -6.03 -5.81 12.01
C THR A 104 -6.15 -5.81 13.54
N LYS A 105 -7.07 -5.03 14.09
CA LYS A 105 -8.24 -5.65 14.71
C LYS A 105 -7.96 -6.83 15.65
N ASP A 106 -8.11 -7.98 15.01
CA ASP A 106 -8.15 -9.33 15.56
C ASP A 106 -6.77 -10.02 15.50
N GLY A 107 -5.72 -9.30 15.11
CA GLY A 107 -4.35 -9.78 15.01
C GLY A 107 -3.78 -9.73 13.58
N PRO A 108 -2.60 -10.32 13.35
CA PRO A 108 -1.97 -10.34 12.05
C PRO A 108 -2.75 -11.23 11.08
N LYS A 109 -3.50 -10.61 10.17
CA LYS A 109 -4.26 -11.31 9.12
C LYS A 109 -3.86 -10.78 7.74
N PRO A 110 -2.66 -11.16 7.23
CA PRO A 110 -2.17 -10.63 5.98
C PRO A 110 -3.04 -11.08 4.81
N LYS A 111 -3.64 -10.12 4.11
CA LYS A 111 -4.37 -10.35 2.86
C LYS A 111 -3.88 -9.36 1.82
N THR A 112 -3.86 -9.80 0.57
CA THR A 112 -3.27 -9.05 -0.53
C THR A 112 -4.30 -8.89 -1.64
N LEU A 113 -4.39 -7.68 -2.18
CA LEU A 113 -5.13 -7.32 -3.38
C LEU A 113 -4.11 -6.88 -4.44
N VAL A 114 -4.19 -7.41 -5.65
CA VAL A 114 -3.17 -7.20 -6.69
C VAL A 114 -3.77 -6.60 -7.97
N GLU A 115 -2.97 -5.81 -8.69
CA GLU A 115 -3.17 -5.46 -10.10
C GLU A 115 -4.61 -5.04 -10.48
N GLU A 116 -5.32 -5.88 -11.24
CA GLU A 116 -6.66 -5.58 -11.77
C GLU A 116 -7.72 -5.40 -10.69
N ASP A 117 -7.57 -6.06 -9.53
CA ASP A 117 -8.49 -5.86 -8.42
C ASP A 117 -8.38 -4.45 -7.83
N LEU A 118 -7.19 -3.84 -7.87
CA LEU A 118 -6.99 -2.46 -7.42
C LEU A 118 -7.52 -1.43 -8.43
N ALA A 119 -7.73 -1.83 -9.68
CA ALA A 119 -8.36 -1.00 -10.70
C ALA A 119 -9.89 -0.92 -10.56
N LYS A 120 -10.49 -1.69 -9.62
CA LYS A 120 -11.93 -1.69 -9.35
C LYS A 120 -12.22 -1.11 -7.98
N GLU A 121 -12.82 0.08 -7.95
CA GLU A 121 -13.16 0.78 -6.70
C GLU A 121 -13.99 -0.09 -5.74
N GLU A 122 -14.94 -0.88 -6.27
CA GLU A 122 -15.75 -1.81 -5.47
C GLU A 122 -14.91 -2.85 -4.74
N ASN A 123 -13.89 -3.41 -5.41
CA ASN A 123 -13.01 -4.41 -4.82
C ASN A 123 -12.13 -3.78 -3.72
N VAL A 124 -11.62 -2.58 -3.95
CA VAL A 124 -10.86 -1.82 -2.93
C VAL A 124 -11.74 -1.49 -1.73
N LYS A 125 -12.95 -0.98 -1.97
CA LYS A 125 -13.94 -0.69 -0.90
C LYS A 125 -14.29 -1.95 -0.11
N GLN A 126 -14.58 -3.05 -0.79
CA GLN A 126 -14.91 -4.32 -0.13
C GLN A 126 -13.73 -4.84 0.69
N PHE A 127 -12.52 -4.77 0.13
CA PHE A 127 -11.30 -5.18 0.81
C PHE A 127 -11.07 -4.37 2.09
N VAL A 128 -11.19 -3.04 2.02
CA VAL A 128 -10.98 -2.16 3.17
C VAL A 128 -12.11 -2.30 4.20
N ASN A 129 -13.37 -2.35 3.76
CA ASN A 129 -14.54 -2.52 4.64
C ASN A 129 -14.51 -3.80 5.47
N GLU A 130 -13.81 -4.84 5.00
CA GLU A 130 -13.60 -6.08 5.75
C GLU A 130 -12.78 -5.85 7.05
N TYR A 131 -12.08 -4.72 7.17
CA TYR A 131 -11.17 -4.42 8.29
C TYR A 131 -11.47 -3.11 9.03
N LEU A 132 -12.61 -2.47 8.74
CA LEU A 132 -13.15 -1.37 9.55
C LEU A 132 -13.82 -1.94 10.82
#